data_AF-A0A2T9YTH4-F1
#
_entry.id   AF-A0A2T9YTH4-F1
#
_cell.length_a   1.000
_cell.length_b   1.000
_cell.length_c   1.000
_cell.angle_alpha   90.00
_cell.angle_beta   90.00
_cell.angle_gamma   90.00
#
_symmetry.space_group_name_H-M   'P 1'
#
loop_
_entity.id
_entity.type
_entity.pdbx_description
1 polymer ?
#
loop_
_entity_poly.entity_id
_entity_poly.type
_entity_poly.pdbx_seq_one_letter_code
_entity_poly.pdbx_strand_id
1 'polypeptide(L)'
;MSKWENLKKNIGRTGGKMFKGDDLRNAAPDLYEQAERFEILKKKADRLQLEARNFLDSVKKMSFAQKELAKNLSVTSGGTNDHTSSQHKLAQASTFINDNIFAQFEQLYSTTVLEPIETYCSYLPDFEEAISKTKKRLQDLEKARSQYSKAVSKSPEDPVIAAAVSYPFHLLLSLDIYYHLLISTIIS
;
A
#
# COMPACT_ATOMS: atom_id res chain seq x y z
N MET A 1 28.38 1.97 14.17
CA MET A 1 27.98 0.54 14.08
C MET A 1 28.54 -0.03 12.79
N SER A 2 29.32 -1.10 12.87
CA SER A 2 30.04 -1.65 11.69
C SER A 2 29.10 -2.49 10.81
N LYS A 3 29.40 -2.58 9.50
CA LYS A 3 28.64 -3.44 8.55
C LYS A 3 28.57 -4.91 9.01
N TRP A 4 29.59 -5.37 9.73
CA TRP A 4 29.67 -6.72 10.31
C TRP A 4 28.69 -6.96 11.46
N GLU A 5 28.48 -5.96 12.32
CA GLU A 5 27.48 -6.04 13.39
C GLU A 5 26.05 -6.12 12.82
N ASN A 6 25.78 -5.38 11.74
CA ASN A 6 24.48 -5.44 11.04
C ASN A 6 24.27 -6.78 10.32
N LEU A 7 25.32 -7.35 9.72
CA LEU A 7 25.27 -8.66 9.08
C LEU A 7 25.00 -9.78 10.11
N LYS A 8 25.70 -9.75 11.24
CA LYS A 8 25.53 -10.73 12.34
C LYS A 8 24.13 -10.63 12.96
N LYS A 9 23.60 -9.41 13.11
CA LYS A 9 22.21 -9.18 13.56
C LYS A 9 21.18 -9.73 12.56
N ASN A 10 21.39 -9.56 11.26
CA ASN A 10 20.48 -10.11 10.23
C ASN A 10 20.52 -11.64 10.16
N ILE A 11 21.70 -12.27 10.26
CA ILE A 11 21.83 -13.73 10.33
C ILE A 11 21.12 -14.31 11.57
N GLY A 12 21.26 -13.67 12.72
CA GLY A 12 20.53 -14.05 13.94
C GLY A 12 19.01 -13.85 13.86
N ARG A 13 18.50 -13.06 12.92
CA ARG A 13 17.05 -12.89 12.65
C ARG A 13 16.47 -13.99 11.78
N THR A 14 17.25 -14.58 10.88
CA THR A 14 16.79 -15.68 10.03
C THR A 14 16.69 -17.02 10.78
N GLY A 15 17.66 -17.34 11.66
CA GLY A 15 17.65 -18.59 12.43
C GLY A 15 16.57 -18.68 13.52
N GLY A 16 16.06 -17.54 14.02
CA GLY A 16 15.02 -17.51 15.06
C GLY A 16 13.58 -17.62 14.55
N LYS A 17 13.34 -17.44 13.24
CA LYS A 17 11.98 -17.47 12.66
C LYS A 17 11.35 -18.87 12.63
N MET A 18 12.14 -19.93 12.77
CA MET A 18 11.70 -21.30 12.55
C MET A 18 11.13 -21.99 13.81
N PHE A 19 11.31 -21.41 15.01
CA PHE A 19 10.86 -22.02 16.28
C PHE A 19 9.86 -21.17 17.11
N LYS A 20 9.53 -19.95 16.69
CA LYS A 20 8.73 -18.97 17.48
C LYS A 20 7.72 -18.17 16.64
N GLY A 21 7.15 -18.76 15.61
CA GLY A 21 6.17 -18.06 14.74
C GLY A 21 4.93 -17.56 15.48
N ASP A 22 4.53 -18.25 16.55
CA ASP A 22 3.28 -18.02 17.28
C ASP A 22 3.43 -17.06 18.47
N ASP A 23 4.58 -17.11 19.16
CA ASP A 23 4.89 -16.33 20.36
C ASP A 23 4.91 -14.80 20.10
N LEU A 24 5.38 -14.40 18.92
CA LEU A 24 5.43 -12.99 18.51
C LEU A 24 4.04 -12.42 18.19
N ARG A 25 3.14 -13.23 17.65
CA ARG A 25 1.74 -12.84 17.40
C ARG A 25 1.00 -12.65 18.71
N ASN A 26 1.23 -13.54 19.68
CA ASN A 26 0.61 -13.44 21.00
C ASN A 26 1.15 -12.26 21.84
N ALA A 27 2.39 -11.83 21.60
CA ALA A 27 2.99 -10.70 22.30
C ALA A 27 2.44 -9.33 21.86
N ALA A 28 1.98 -9.20 20.61
CA ALA A 28 1.46 -7.95 20.06
C ALA A 28 0.35 -8.20 19.02
N PRO A 29 -0.81 -8.75 19.43
CA PRO A 29 -1.88 -9.14 18.50
C PRO A 29 -2.39 -7.97 17.65
N ASP A 30 -2.56 -6.80 18.26
CA ASP A 30 -3.07 -5.59 17.60
C ASP A 30 -2.18 -5.12 16.44
N LEU A 31 -0.85 -5.19 16.59
CA LEU A 31 0.10 -4.79 15.54
C LEU A 31 0.01 -5.73 14.33
N TYR A 32 -0.14 -7.03 14.57
CA TYR A 32 -0.27 -8.01 13.50
C TYR A 32 -1.59 -7.87 12.76
N GLU A 33 -2.69 -7.66 13.50
CA GLU A 33 -3.99 -7.40 12.92
C GLU A 33 -3.99 -6.11 12.08
N GLN A 34 -3.47 -5.01 12.62
CA GLN A 34 -3.36 -3.75 11.89
C GLN A 34 -2.48 -3.87 10.64
N ALA A 35 -1.37 -4.60 10.72
CA ALA A 35 -0.52 -4.83 9.56
C ALA A 35 -1.20 -5.69 8.47
N GLU A 36 -2.05 -6.64 8.85
CA GLU A 36 -2.87 -7.41 7.91
C GLU A 36 -3.96 -6.55 7.27
N ARG A 37 -4.65 -5.72 8.05
CA ARG A 37 -5.61 -4.73 7.55
C ARG A 37 -4.95 -3.75 6.58
N PHE A 38 -3.75 -3.29 6.89
CA PHE A 38 -2.96 -2.42 6.01
C PHE A 38 -2.60 -3.11 4.69
N GLU A 39 -2.20 -4.38 4.71
CA GLU A 39 -1.92 -5.13 3.48
C GLU A 39 -3.16 -5.29 2.59
N ILE A 40 -4.32 -5.57 3.20
CA ILE A 40 -5.59 -5.63 2.48
C ILE A 40 -5.92 -4.25 1.89
N LEU A 41 -5.73 -3.17 2.65
CA LEU A 41 -5.96 -1.80 2.18
C LEU A 41 -5.05 -1.45 1.00
N LYS A 42 -3.76 -1.76 1.10
CA LYS A 42 -2.77 -1.54 0.04
C LYS A 42 -3.18 -2.25 -1.25
N LYS A 43 -3.49 -3.55 -1.18
CA LYS A 43 -3.95 -4.32 -2.34
C LYS A 43 -5.22 -3.75 -2.97
N LYS A 44 -6.17 -3.27 -2.14
CA LYS A 44 -7.39 -2.63 -2.61
C LYS A 44 -7.10 -1.27 -3.28
N ALA A 45 -6.18 -0.49 -2.73
CA ALA A 45 -5.78 0.80 -3.27
C ALA A 45 -5.06 0.66 -4.63
N ASP A 46 -4.10 -0.26 -4.73
CA ASP A 46 -3.39 -0.57 -5.98
C ASP A 46 -4.37 -1.05 -7.06
N ARG A 47 -5.32 -1.92 -6.67
CA ARG A 47 -6.38 -2.37 -7.57
C ARG A 47 -7.27 -1.20 -8.01
N LEU A 48 -7.68 -0.33 -7.09
CA LEU A 48 -8.50 0.84 -7.41
C LEU A 48 -7.79 1.76 -8.41
N GLN A 49 -6.49 2.02 -8.22
CA GLN A 49 -5.68 2.82 -9.13
C GLN A 49 -5.64 2.22 -10.54
N LEU A 50 -5.45 0.90 -10.64
CA LEU A 50 -5.47 0.20 -11.92
C LEU A 50 -6.84 0.28 -12.60
N GLU A 51 -7.92 -0.02 -11.88
CA GLU A 51 -9.29 0.00 -12.42
C GLU A 51 -9.71 1.42 -12.86
N ALA A 52 -9.32 2.46 -12.13
CA ALA A 52 -9.59 3.85 -12.50
C ALA A 52 -8.90 4.25 -13.82
N ARG A 53 -7.64 3.83 -14.02
CA ARG A 53 -6.93 4.04 -15.30
C ARG A 53 -7.58 3.25 -16.43
N ASN A 54 -7.89 1.97 -16.18
CA ASN A 54 -8.56 1.10 -17.16
C ASN A 54 -9.93 1.65 -17.57
N PHE A 55 -10.66 2.27 -16.65
CA PHE A 55 -11.93 2.92 -16.94
C PHE A 55 -11.75 4.07 -17.93
N LEU A 56 -10.80 4.99 -17.69
CA LEU A 56 -10.50 6.08 -18.61
C LEU A 56 -10.14 5.55 -20.02
N ASP A 57 -9.27 4.53 -20.08
CA ASP A 57 -8.90 3.88 -21.34
C ASP A 57 -10.09 3.23 -22.06
N SER A 58 -11.01 2.65 -21.30
CA SER A 58 -12.23 2.03 -21.84
C SER A 58 -13.18 3.07 -22.42
N VAL A 59 -13.36 4.21 -21.73
CA VAL A 59 -14.19 5.32 -22.24
C VAL A 59 -13.55 5.93 -23.49
N LYS A 60 -12.21 6.04 -23.55
CA LYS A 60 -11.48 6.48 -24.75
C LYS A 60 -11.75 5.58 -25.95
N LYS A 61 -11.58 4.27 -25.76
CA LYS A 61 -11.85 3.26 -26.79
C LYS A 61 -13.31 3.26 -27.23
N MET A 62 -14.24 3.43 -26.29
CA MET A 62 -15.67 3.55 -26.58
C MET A 62 -15.98 4.78 -27.42
N SER A 63 -15.43 5.95 -27.09
CA SER A 63 -15.65 7.19 -27.85
C SER A 63 -15.08 7.07 -29.27
N PHE A 64 -13.91 6.47 -29.41
CA PHE A 64 -13.32 6.18 -30.71
C PHE A 64 -14.17 5.20 -31.53
N ALA A 65 -14.62 4.10 -30.93
CA ALA A 65 -15.49 3.13 -31.59
C ALA A 65 -16.83 3.76 -32.01
N GLN A 66 -17.41 4.63 -31.17
CA GLN A 66 -18.63 5.37 -31.49
C GLN A 66 -18.43 6.30 -32.70
N LYS A 67 -17.28 6.97 -32.78
CA LYS A 67 -16.91 7.80 -33.94
C LYS A 67 -16.81 6.97 -35.22
N GLU A 68 -16.11 5.84 -35.18
CA GLU A 68 -15.95 4.94 -36.33
C GLU A 68 -17.28 4.32 -36.78
N LEU A 69 -18.11 3.84 -35.85
CA LEU A 69 -19.45 3.31 -36.17
C LEU A 69 -20.33 4.37 -36.83
N ALA A 70 -20.33 5.59 -36.30
CA ALA A 70 -21.11 6.69 -36.84
C ALA A 70 -20.65 7.12 -38.24
N LYS A 71 -19.33 7.14 -38.47
CA LYS A 71 -18.73 7.41 -39.78
C LYS A 71 -19.11 6.34 -40.80
N ASN A 72 -18.95 5.06 -40.44
CA ASN A 72 -19.33 3.96 -41.31
C ASN A 72 -20.81 4.00 -41.66
N LEU A 73 -21.70 4.24 -40.69
CA LEU A 73 -23.13 4.36 -40.92
C LEU A 73 -23.49 5.51 -41.88
N SER A 74 -22.75 6.62 -41.88
CA SER A 74 -22.98 7.72 -42.82
C SER A 74 -22.55 7.41 -44.26
N VAL A 75 -21.60 6.49 -44.46
CA VAL A 75 -21.07 6.10 -45.78
C VAL A 75 -21.94 5.03 -46.45
N THR A 76 -22.51 4.10 -45.69
CA THR A 76 -23.31 2.98 -46.23
C THR A 76 -24.68 3.39 -46.78
N SER A 77 -25.13 4.62 -46.52
CA SER A 77 -26.50 5.09 -46.79
C SER A 77 -26.71 5.72 -48.16
N GLY A 78 -25.88 5.38 -49.14
CA GLY A 78 -25.90 5.92 -50.51
C GLY A 78 -27.15 5.61 -51.35
N GLY A 79 -28.28 5.20 -50.75
CA GLY A 79 -29.50 4.88 -51.48
C GLY A 79 -30.76 5.04 -50.62
N THR A 80 -31.60 5.98 -51.04
CA THR A 80 -32.97 6.30 -50.57
C THR A 80 -33.10 7.36 -49.47
N ASN A 81 -33.95 8.34 -49.77
CA ASN A 81 -34.04 9.67 -49.18
C ASN A 81 -34.96 9.66 -47.94
N ASP A 82 -34.38 9.60 -46.73
CA ASP A 82 -34.92 10.22 -45.49
C ASP A 82 -33.92 10.11 -44.32
N HIS A 83 -33.18 8.99 -44.22
CA HIS A 83 -32.30 8.71 -43.09
C HIS A 83 -30.88 9.31 -43.18
N THR A 84 -30.47 9.77 -44.37
CA THR A 84 -29.14 10.35 -44.63
C THR A 84 -28.88 11.59 -43.78
N SER A 85 -29.87 12.47 -43.58
CA SER A 85 -29.67 13.68 -42.76
C SER A 85 -29.40 13.36 -41.28
N SER A 86 -30.11 12.36 -40.72
CA SER A 86 -29.98 11.95 -39.33
C SER A 86 -28.66 11.22 -39.06
N GLN A 87 -28.18 10.42 -40.01
CA GLN A 87 -26.91 9.71 -39.91
C GLN A 87 -25.71 10.65 -40.03
N HIS A 88 -25.78 11.67 -40.90
CA HIS A 88 -24.75 12.71 -40.97
C HIS A 88 -24.69 13.53 -39.66
N LYS A 89 -25.85 13.88 -39.08
CA LYS A 89 -25.90 14.53 -37.76
C LYS A 89 -25.29 13.66 -36.67
N LEU A 90 -25.55 12.35 -36.68
CA LEU A 90 -24.96 11.40 -35.75
C LEU A 90 -23.43 11.31 -35.92
N ALA A 91 -22.91 11.23 -37.15
CA ALA A 91 -21.48 11.25 -37.43
C ALA A 91 -20.79 12.53 -36.96
N GLN A 92 -21.43 13.69 -37.19
CA GLN A 92 -20.94 14.98 -36.71
C GLN A 92 -20.94 15.04 -35.18
N ALA A 93 -22.02 14.60 -34.53
CA ALA A 93 -22.14 14.57 -33.07
C ALA A 93 -21.09 13.64 -32.44
N SER A 94 -20.91 12.42 -32.96
CA SER A 94 -19.91 11.46 -32.46
C SER A 94 -18.47 11.98 -32.65
N THR A 95 -18.20 12.69 -33.74
CA THR A 95 -16.90 13.34 -33.97
C THR A 95 -16.68 14.47 -32.96
N PHE A 96 -17.69 15.30 -32.72
CA PHE A 96 -17.61 16.37 -31.72
C PHE A 96 -17.40 15.82 -30.31
N ILE A 97 -18.11 14.75 -29.93
CA ILE A 97 -17.95 14.07 -28.64
C ILE A 97 -16.50 13.59 -28.47
N ASN A 98 -15.97 12.85 -29.44
CA ASN A 98 -14.62 12.30 -29.35
C ASN A 98 -13.53 13.39 -29.34
N ASP A 99 -13.68 14.43 -30.16
CA ASP A 99 -12.60 15.41 -30.35
C ASP A 99 -12.63 16.52 -29.29
N ASN A 100 -13.81 16.88 -28.75
CA ASN A 100 -13.96 18.02 -27.83
C ASN A 100 -14.43 17.63 -26.44
N ILE A 101 -15.42 16.74 -26.32
CA ILE A 101 -16.01 16.39 -25.01
C ILE A 101 -15.10 15.41 -24.28
N PHE A 102 -14.58 14.39 -24.99
CA PHE A 102 -13.73 13.38 -24.37
C PHE A 102 -12.43 13.99 -23.85
N ALA A 103 -11.81 14.93 -24.57
CA ALA A 103 -10.61 15.62 -24.11
C ALA A 103 -10.84 16.39 -22.80
N GLN A 104 -11.97 17.10 -22.68
CA GLN A 104 -12.36 17.79 -21.44
C GLN A 104 -12.62 16.80 -20.31
N PHE A 105 -13.31 15.70 -20.61
CA PHE A 105 -13.55 14.62 -19.64
C PHE A 105 -12.24 13.98 -19.17
N GLU A 106 -11.31 13.69 -20.08
CA GLU A 106 -10.00 13.09 -19.78
C GLU A 106 -9.19 13.99 -18.84
N GLN A 107 -9.17 15.30 -19.10
CA GLN A 107 -8.53 16.27 -18.22
C GLN A 107 -9.19 16.31 -16.84
N LEU A 108 -10.52 16.45 -16.78
CA LEU A 108 -11.26 16.52 -15.52
C LEU A 108 -11.10 15.23 -14.70
N TYR A 109 -11.22 14.07 -15.34
CA TYR A 109 -11.06 12.77 -14.68
C TYR A 109 -9.63 12.58 -14.14
N SER A 110 -8.63 13.04 -14.90
CA SER A 110 -7.23 12.97 -14.45
C SER A 110 -7.02 13.79 -13.17
N THR A 111 -7.47 15.04 -13.14
CA THR A 111 -7.28 15.92 -11.98
C THR A 111 -8.17 15.57 -10.79
N THR A 112 -9.41 15.15 -11.02
CA THR A 112 -10.37 14.92 -9.93
C THR A 112 -10.38 13.50 -9.37
N VAL A 113 -9.88 12.51 -10.13
CA VAL A 113 -9.92 11.10 -9.75
C VAL A 113 -8.53 10.48 -9.74
N LEU A 114 -7.78 10.55 -10.85
CA LEU A 114 -6.49 9.86 -10.94
C LEU A 114 -5.42 10.47 -10.04
N GLU A 115 -5.23 11.78 -10.09
CA GLU A 115 -4.23 12.49 -9.27
C GLU A 115 -4.44 12.27 -7.75
N PRO A 116 -5.67 12.38 -7.19
CA PRO A 116 -5.90 12.06 -5.78
C PRO A 116 -5.60 10.60 -5.41
N ILE A 117 -5.97 9.65 -6.27
CA ILE A 117 -5.69 8.22 -6.02
C ILE A 117 -4.18 7.96 -6.08
N GLU A 118 -3.47 8.54 -7.04
CA GLU A 118 -2.02 8.45 -7.14
C GLU A 118 -1.31 9.05 -5.94
N THR A 119 -1.76 10.23 -5.51
CA THR A 119 -1.24 10.90 -4.31
C THR A 119 -1.48 10.03 -3.09
N TYR A 120 -2.66 9.46 -2.93
CA TYR A 120 -2.97 8.53 -1.84
C TYR A 120 -2.05 7.29 -1.86
N CYS A 121 -1.90 6.64 -3.01
CA CYS A 121 -1.04 5.48 -3.16
C CYS A 121 0.44 5.80 -2.91
N SER A 122 0.87 7.05 -3.15
CA SER A 122 2.25 7.49 -2.93
C SER A 122 2.68 7.46 -1.45
N TYR A 123 1.74 7.56 -0.51
CA TYR A 123 2.03 7.49 0.93
C TYR A 123 2.14 6.04 1.46
N LEU A 124 1.55 5.06 0.77
CA LEU A 124 1.51 3.66 1.23
C LEU A 124 2.91 3.06 1.49
N PRO A 125 3.95 3.30 0.66
CA PRO A 125 5.30 2.79 0.94
C PRO A 125 5.89 3.26 2.27
N ASP A 126 5.60 4.50 2.69
CA ASP A 126 6.12 5.05 3.95
C ASP A 126 5.52 4.31 5.16
N PHE A 127 4.21 4.03 5.10
CA PHE A 127 3.52 3.22 6.11
C PHE A 127 4.04 1.78 6.15
N GLU A 128 4.31 1.18 4.98
CA GLU A 128 4.88 -0.17 4.89
C GLU A 128 6.27 -0.23 5.54
N GLU A 129 7.12 0.78 5.29
CA GLU A 129 8.44 0.87 5.89
C GLU A 129 8.36 1.03 7.42
N ALA A 130 7.45 1.89 7.90
CA ALA A 130 7.19 2.08 9.33
C ALA A 130 6.74 0.77 10.00
N ILE A 131 5.77 0.06 9.42
CA ILE A 131 5.28 -1.24 9.93
C ILE A 131 6.41 -2.27 9.94
N SER A 132 7.24 -2.32 8.89
CA SER A 132 8.40 -3.22 8.80
C SER A 132 9.45 -2.93 9.88
N LYS A 133 9.73 -1.65 10.15
CA LYS A 133 10.62 -1.22 11.24
C LYS A 133 10.07 -1.66 12.60
N THR A 134 8.78 -1.45 12.86
CA THR A 134 8.12 -1.86 14.12
C THR A 134 8.19 -3.36 14.32
N LYS A 135 7.87 -4.17 13.30
CA LYS A 135 7.97 -5.64 13.37
C LYS A 135 9.38 -6.13 13.70
N LYS A 136 10.42 -5.51 13.13
CA LYS A 136 11.82 -5.84 13.42
C LYS A 136 12.21 -5.50 14.86
N ARG A 137 11.74 -4.37 15.38
CA ARG A 137 12.00 -3.94 16.76
C ARG A 137 11.33 -4.87 17.78
N LEU A 138 10.07 -5.25 17.54
CA LEU A 138 9.37 -6.24 18.36
C LEU A 138 10.15 -7.56 18.44
N GLN A 139 10.69 -8.03 17.32
CA GLN A 139 11.54 -9.22 17.28
C GLN A 139 12.82 -9.07 18.10
N ASP A 140 13.46 -7.90 18.06
CA ASP A 140 14.67 -7.63 18.85
C ASP A 140 14.34 -7.53 20.35
N LEU A 141 13.19 -6.96 20.72
CA LEU A 141 12.70 -6.89 22.10
C LEU A 141 12.45 -8.28 22.66
N GLU A 142 11.72 -9.13 21.95
CA GLU A 142 11.39 -10.48 22.43
C GLU A 142 12.66 -11.36 22.57
N LYS A 143 13.65 -11.16 21.69
CA LYS A 143 14.97 -11.78 21.86
C LYS A 143 15.67 -11.30 23.12
N ALA A 144 15.67 -10.00 23.39
CA ALA A 144 16.27 -9.43 24.60
C ALA A 144 15.54 -9.93 25.86
N ARG A 145 14.21 -10.00 25.83
CA ARG A 145 13.38 -10.55 26.92
C ARG A 145 13.69 -12.03 27.20
N SER A 146 13.79 -12.84 26.14
CA SER A 146 14.14 -14.26 26.27
C SER A 146 15.56 -14.46 26.80
N GLN A 147 16.51 -13.62 26.38
CA GLN A 147 17.88 -13.63 26.91
C GLN A 147 17.92 -13.23 28.39
N TYR A 148 17.18 -12.19 28.77
CA TYR A 148 17.04 -11.75 30.16
C TYR A 148 16.45 -12.86 31.05
N SER A 149 15.34 -13.47 30.63
CA SER A 149 14.71 -14.57 31.37
C SER A 149 15.66 -15.76 31.58
N LYS A 150 16.46 -16.11 30.56
CA LYS A 150 17.46 -17.18 30.65
C LYS A 150 18.68 -16.81 31.51
N ALA A 151 19.08 -15.54 31.53
CA ALA A 151 20.18 -15.07 32.36
C ALA A 151 19.78 -15.09 33.85
N VAL A 152 18.58 -14.59 34.16
CA VAL A 152 18.01 -14.58 35.52
C VAL A 152 17.86 -15.99 36.08
N SER A 153 17.44 -16.97 35.26
CA SER A 153 17.28 -18.36 35.74
C SER A 153 18.59 -19.12 35.94
N LYS A 154 19.71 -18.66 35.36
CA LYS A 154 21.02 -19.33 35.47
C LYS A 154 21.93 -18.77 36.57
N SER A 155 21.87 -17.46 36.84
CA SER A 155 22.74 -16.80 37.82
C SER A 155 21.97 -15.74 38.61
N PRO A 156 21.17 -16.13 39.61
CA PRO A 156 20.43 -15.18 40.45
C PRO A 156 21.35 -14.31 41.35
N GLU A 157 22.59 -14.72 41.61
CA GLU A 157 23.51 -14.05 42.55
C GLU A 157 24.63 -13.20 41.90
N ASP A 158 24.66 -13.06 40.57
CA ASP A 158 25.73 -12.31 39.90
C ASP A 158 25.21 -10.93 39.40
N PRO A 159 25.31 -9.86 40.22
CA PRO A 159 24.66 -8.57 39.98
C PRO A 159 25.17 -7.84 38.72
N VAL A 160 26.36 -8.19 38.23
CA VAL A 160 26.96 -7.59 37.04
C VAL A 160 26.27 -8.06 35.75
N ILE A 161 25.89 -9.35 35.69
CA ILE A 161 25.21 -9.95 34.53
C ILE A 161 23.74 -9.50 34.48
N ALA A 162 23.07 -9.43 35.64
CA ALA A 162 21.71 -8.91 35.74
C ALA A 162 21.63 -7.43 35.34
N ALA A 163 22.60 -6.60 35.77
CA ALA A 163 22.67 -5.20 35.38
C ALA A 163 22.98 -5.01 33.88
N ALA A 164 23.92 -5.76 33.32
CA ALA A 164 24.32 -5.65 31.91
C ALA A 164 23.19 -5.98 30.91
N VAL A 165 22.22 -6.82 31.30
CA VAL A 165 21.06 -7.19 30.45
C VAL A 165 19.84 -6.30 30.74
N SER A 166 19.74 -5.69 31.92
CA SER A 166 18.63 -4.81 32.32
C SER A 166 18.59 -3.47 31.58
N TYR A 167 19.74 -2.81 31.36
CA TYR A 167 19.82 -1.54 30.63
C TYR A 167 19.28 -1.56 29.19
N PRO A 168 19.66 -2.52 28.31
CA PRO A 168 19.12 -2.58 26.96
C PRO A 168 17.61 -2.92 26.94
N PHE A 169 17.10 -3.66 27.92
CA PHE A 169 15.68 -3.96 28.04
C PHE A 169 14.85 -2.72 28.40
N HIS A 170 15.28 -1.92 29.40
CA HIS A 170 14.62 -0.67 29.77
C HIS A 170 14.66 0.38 28.66
N LEU A 171 15.76 0.49 27.92
CA LEU A 171 15.86 1.41 26.78
C LEU A 171 14.89 1.00 25.66
N LEU A 172 14.80 -0.31 25.34
CA LEU A 172 13.87 -0.82 24.33
C LEU A 172 12.40 -0.64 24.75
N LEU A 173 12.07 -0.83 26.03
CA LEU A 173 10.73 -0.56 26.57
C LEU A 173 10.35 0.92 26.49
N SER A 174 11.28 1.83 26.82
CA SER A 174 11.04 3.28 26.73
C SER A 174 10.81 3.75 25.29
N LEU A 175 11.49 3.14 24.32
CA LEU A 175 11.30 3.38 22.89
C LEU A 175 10.00 2.77 22.38
N ASP A 176 9.58 1.59 22.87
CA ASP A 176 8.31 0.96 22.47
C ASP A 176 7.10 1.78 22.93
N ILE A 177 7.13 2.32 24.16
CA ILE A 177 6.09 3.23 24.66
C ILE A 177 6.00 4.49 23.79
N TYR A 178 7.13 5.08 23.42
CA TYR A 178 7.17 6.28 22.58
C TYR A 178 6.59 6.03 21.17
N TYR A 179 6.85 4.86 20.58
CA TYR A 179 6.32 4.51 19.26
C TYR A 179 4.86 4.02 19.29
N HIS A 180 4.42 3.37 20.36
CA HIS A 180 3.00 3.02 20.54
C HIS A 180 2.12 4.28 20.65
N LEU A 181 2.63 5.31 21.32
CA LEU A 181 2.05 6.66 21.34
C LEU A 181 2.04 7.30 19.94
N LEU A 182 3.14 7.19 19.19
CA LEU A 182 3.25 7.72 17.83
C LEU A 182 2.30 7.02 16.83
N ILE A 183 2.15 5.70 16.93
CA ILE A 183 1.23 4.91 16.09
C ILE A 183 -0.24 5.24 16.44
N SER A 184 -0.59 5.41 17.72
CA SER A 184 -1.92 5.90 18.11
C SER A 184 -2.19 7.33 17.61
N THR A 185 -1.16 8.18 17.51
CA THR A 185 -1.31 9.56 17.06
C THR A 185 -1.39 9.69 15.53
N ILE A 186 -0.81 8.75 14.78
CA ILE A 186 -0.86 8.74 13.31
C ILE A 186 -2.18 8.14 12.77
N ILE A 187 -2.88 7.35 13.58
CA ILE A 187 -4.09 6.61 13.18
C ILE A 187 -5.39 7.30 13.65
N SER A 188 -5.31 8.27 14.58
CA SER A 188 -6.45 9.06 15.05
C SER A 188 -6.60 10.39 14.30
#